data_AF-A0A9D9PX20-F1
#
_entry.id   AF-A0A9D9PX20-F1
#
_cell.length_a   1.000
_cell.length_b   1.000
_cell.length_c   1.000
_cell.angle_alpha   90.00
_cell.angle_beta   90.00
_cell.angle_gamma   90.00
#
_symmetry.space_group_name_H-M   'P 1'
#
loop_
_entity.id
_entity.type
_entity.pdbx_description
1 polymer ?
#
loop_
_entity_poly.entity_id
_entity_poly.type
_entity_poly.pdbx_seq_one_letter_code
_entity_poly.pdbx_strand_id
1 'polypeptide(L)'
;MSRAQSDNNQGAVQGGRGRNWTSRGPVYGYGSWGGRADLSDSYRHALESLPLLTQEEELQRAEEFNEARLAISKTLDEYPRVLACCLASVQKGRERQLLLSFFGNDDDDAMQPEIEARILKLVQALPDQLESGDGVPEAFTELQQCCQWTSRLYVTALERLFDNGYPNLKMSPQAMAQLLERLKPHREQMYKAKNALVEGNLRLVVRIARSYACRAMTIEDLVQEGNIGLMRAVEHFDASRKHKFCTYAGYWIRQAISRSLTNFGRAIRVPANIVYDVARIRRCEQEILHRDGELPSAETIAQTLNMSPSRVRALMKMTQQPISLQSISSDERNWEETLPESLSVAHSERERMDEIRASLEQSLETLDERERDIIIRHFGLMGQPSETLEQLGEAFNLSSERIRQIEMEAIKKMRRLKR
;
A
#
# COMPACT_ATOMS: atom_id res chain seq x y z
N MET A 1 0.29 63.97 -53.06
CA MET A 1 1.54 63.85 -53.85
C MET A 1 2.53 63.07 -52.99
N SER A 2 3.21 62.05 -53.55
CA SER A 2 4.39 61.27 -53.03
C SER A 2 4.35 60.75 -51.56
N ARG A 3 4.42 59.43 -51.30
CA ARG A 3 5.61 58.52 -51.33
C ARG A 3 6.80 59.04 -50.51
N ALA A 4 7.50 58.28 -49.66
CA ALA A 4 7.36 56.91 -49.12
C ALA A 4 8.10 56.87 -47.74
N GLN A 5 8.22 55.83 -46.92
CA GLN A 5 8.01 54.36 -46.95
C GLN A 5 7.17 53.93 -45.71
N SER A 6 6.65 52.71 -45.49
CA SER A 6 6.78 51.34 -46.03
C SER A 6 7.96 50.47 -45.55
N ASP A 7 7.81 49.83 -44.39
CA ASP A 7 8.02 48.38 -44.31
C ASP A 7 6.92 47.74 -43.45
N ASN A 8 6.38 46.63 -43.95
CA ASN A 8 5.24 45.91 -43.41
C ASN A 8 5.48 44.43 -43.72
N ASN A 9 5.37 43.54 -42.74
CA ASN A 9 5.12 42.15 -43.07
C ASN A 9 4.25 41.43 -42.04
N GLN A 10 3.05 41.08 -42.50
CA GLN A 10 2.16 40.14 -41.84
C GLN A 10 2.57 38.70 -42.20
N GLY A 11 2.44 37.77 -41.26
CA GLY A 11 2.64 36.34 -41.49
C GLY A 11 1.98 35.55 -40.37
N ALA A 12 0.66 35.37 -40.41
CA ALA A 12 -0.02 34.26 -41.08
C ALA A 12 -0.25 33.07 -40.14
N VAL A 13 -1.50 32.93 -39.69
CA VAL A 13 -2.00 31.75 -38.99
C VAL A 13 -2.19 30.62 -40.00
N GLN A 14 -1.52 29.48 -39.81
CA GLN A 14 -2.04 28.16 -40.16
C GLN A 14 -1.27 27.05 -39.43
N GLY A 15 -1.96 25.93 -39.16
CA GLY A 15 -1.46 24.88 -38.26
C GLY A 15 -0.47 23.91 -38.92
N GLY A 16 0.40 23.32 -38.10
CA GLY A 16 1.33 22.26 -38.51
C GLY A 16 1.29 21.06 -37.56
N ARG A 17 0.84 19.91 -38.05
CA ARG A 17 1.03 18.61 -37.37
C ARG A 17 2.50 18.18 -37.52
N GLY A 18 2.97 17.35 -36.60
CA GLY A 18 4.19 16.55 -36.77
C GLY A 18 5.49 17.22 -36.34
N ARG A 19 5.91 16.98 -35.09
CA ARG A 19 7.32 17.07 -34.73
C ARG A 19 8.00 15.74 -35.04
N ASN A 20 8.80 15.73 -36.11
CA ASN A 20 9.59 14.56 -36.55
C ASN A 20 10.52 14.07 -35.44
N TRP A 21 10.36 12.82 -35.04
CA TRP A 21 11.29 12.09 -34.17
C TRP A 21 12.39 11.39 -34.99
N THR A 22 13.12 12.15 -35.80
CA THR A 22 14.25 11.63 -36.60
C THR A 22 15.41 12.60 -36.62
N SER A 23 16.64 12.08 -36.59
CA SER A 23 17.92 12.79 -36.79
C SER A 23 18.46 13.72 -35.68
N ARG A 24 18.40 13.29 -34.40
CA ARG A 24 19.49 13.55 -33.44
C ARG A 24 19.75 12.30 -32.59
N GLY A 25 20.85 11.60 -32.86
CA GLY A 25 21.31 10.50 -32.02
C GLY A 25 21.80 11.02 -30.65
N PRO A 26 21.61 10.28 -29.54
CA PRO A 26 22.06 10.73 -28.24
C PRO A 26 23.58 10.59 -28.12
N VAL A 27 24.29 11.72 -28.12
CA VAL A 27 25.69 11.76 -27.67
C VAL A 27 25.67 11.68 -26.14
N TYR A 28 26.18 10.58 -25.58
CA TYR A 28 26.17 10.30 -24.14
C TYR A 28 27.21 11.15 -23.39
N GLY A 29 26.82 12.37 -23.02
CA GLY A 29 27.58 13.19 -22.06
C GLY A 29 27.32 12.74 -20.62
N TYR A 30 28.24 11.97 -20.03
CA TYR A 30 28.21 11.67 -18.60
C TYR A 30 28.61 12.91 -17.79
N GLY A 31 27.61 13.70 -17.39
CA GLY A 31 27.80 14.85 -16.50
C GLY A 31 28.24 14.46 -15.09
N SER A 32 29.03 15.33 -14.46
CA SER A 32 29.61 15.19 -13.12
C SER A 32 28.60 14.72 -12.06
N TRP A 33 29.03 13.76 -11.24
CA TRP A 33 28.28 13.20 -10.12
C TRP A 33 28.63 13.99 -8.85
N GLY A 34 27.77 14.92 -8.44
CA GLY A 34 27.95 15.68 -7.20
C GLY A 34 26.70 16.41 -6.76
N GLY A 35 26.00 15.90 -5.74
CA GLY A 35 24.85 16.60 -5.18
C GLY A 35 23.96 15.83 -4.19
N ARG A 36 24.21 16.03 -2.88
CA ARG A 36 23.31 15.92 -1.70
C ARG A 36 22.46 14.67 -1.42
N ALA A 37 22.29 13.74 -2.33
CA ALA A 37 21.66 12.44 -2.09
C ALA A 37 22.39 11.40 -2.93
N ASP A 38 23.63 11.11 -2.54
CA ASP A 38 24.46 10.17 -3.28
C ASP A 38 24.22 8.74 -2.80
N LEU A 39 23.99 7.86 -3.77
CA LEU A 39 23.86 6.43 -3.51
C LEU A 39 25.16 5.90 -2.89
N SER A 40 25.07 4.87 -2.05
CA SER A 40 26.24 4.17 -1.53
C SER A 40 27.28 3.86 -2.63
N ASP A 41 28.57 4.13 -2.35
CA ASP A 41 29.67 3.86 -3.28
C ASP A 41 29.70 2.38 -3.74
N SER A 42 29.33 1.45 -2.85
CA SER A 42 29.25 0.01 -3.18
C SER A 42 28.17 -0.28 -4.21
N TYR A 43 27.03 0.40 -4.15
CA TYR A 43 25.95 0.27 -5.13
C TYR A 43 26.32 0.93 -6.47
N ARG A 44 27.05 2.05 -6.44
CA ARG A 44 27.57 2.68 -7.67
C ARG A 44 28.56 1.76 -8.38
N HIS A 45 29.53 1.17 -7.67
CA HIS A 45 30.46 0.20 -8.27
C HIS A 45 29.77 -1.08 -8.76
N ALA A 46 28.73 -1.56 -8.07
CA ALA A 46 27.92 -2.66 -8.58
C ALA A 46 27.21 -2.31 -9.91
N LEU A 47 26.67 -1.10 -10.05
CA LEU A 47 26.05 -0.64 -11.31
C LEU A 47 27.05 -0.40 -12.45
N GLU A 48 28.33 -0.18 -12.14
CA GLU A 48 29.40 -0.01 -13.13
C GLU A 48 29.86 -1.34 -13.74
N SER A 49 29.76 -2.44 -12.99
CA SER A 49 30.13 -3.78 -13.47
C SER A 49 29.06 -4.46 -14.35
N LEU A 50 27.84 -3.94 -14.37
CA LEU A 50 26.73 -4.51 -15.14
C LEU A 50 26.74 -4.09 -16.62
N PRO A 51 26.42 -5.01 -17.54
CA PRO A 51 26.41 -4.73 -18.98
C PRO A 51 25.30 -3.74 -19.36
N LEU A 52 25.62 -2.81 -20.25
CA LEU A 52 24.63 -1.97 -20.92
C LEU A 52 24.05 -2.73 -22.11
N LEU A 53 22.76 -3.08 -22.04
CA LEU A 53 22.06 -3.73 -23.15
C LEU A 53 21.69 -2.72 -24.25
N THR A 54 21.86 -3.14 -25.51
CA THR A 54 21.27 -2.48 -26.67
C THR A 54 19.79 -2.85 -26.82
N GLN A 55 19.04 -2.09 -27.62
CA GLN A 55 17.62 -2.34 -27.85
C GLN A 55 17.35 -3.74 -28.46
N GLU A 56 18.28 -4.27 -29.26
CA GLU A 56 18.15 -5.59 -29.88
C GLU A 56 18.36 -6.70 -28.83
N GLU A 57 19.36 -6.55 -27.96
CA GLU A 57 19.59 -7.46 -26.84
C GLU A 57 18.45 -7.42 -25.81
N GLU A 58 17.87 -6.24 -25.51
CA GLU A 58 16.68 -6.11 -24.65
C GLU A 58 15.50 -6.93 -25.20
N LEU A 59 15.25 -6.86 -26.51
CA LEU A 59 14.19 -7.63 -27.18
C LEU A 59 14.51 -9.13 -27.16
N GLN A 60 15.74 -9.53 -27.47
CA GLN A 60 16.16 -10.93 -27.42
C GLN A 60 15.97 -11.54 -26.03
N ARG A 61 16.39 -10.85 -24.95
CA ARG A 61 16.19 -11.37 -23.58
C ARG A 61 14.71 -11.42 -23.17
N ALA A 62 13.89 -10.50 -23.68
CA ALA A 62 12.43 -10.55 -23.47
C ALA A 62 11.77 -11.72 -24.24
N GLU A 63 12.24 -12.04 -25.44
CA GLU A 63 11.81 -13.21 -26.21
C GLU A 63 12.24 -14.51 -25.51
N GLU A 64 13.51 -14.66 -25.12
CA GLU A 64 14.02 -15.80 -24.34
C GLU A 64 13.23 -16.03 -23.04
N PHE A 65 12.85 -14.96 -22.34
CA PHE A 65 12.01 -15.03 -21.13
C PHE A 65 10.59 -15.53 -21.43
N ASN A 66 9.96 -15.05 -22.50
CA ASN A 66 8.62 -15.46 -22.90
C ASN A 66 8.58 -16.89 -23.47
N GLU A 67 9.61 -17.30 -24.22
CA GLU A 67 9.80 -18.69 -24.67
C GLU A 67 9.94 -19.65 -23.49
N ALA A 68 10.76 -19.31 -22.48
CA ALA A 68 10.91 -20.13 -21.28
C ALA A 68 9.59 -20.26 -20.50
N ARG A 69 8.79 -19.19 -20.38
CA ARG A 69 7.44 -19.23 -19.78
C ARG A 69 6.47 -20.09 -20.59
N LEU A 70 6.52 -20.03 -21.92
CA LEU A 70 5.68 -20.85 -22.78
C LEU A 70 6.07 -22.33 -22.71
N ALA A 71 7.36 -22.64 -22.62
CA ALA A 71 7.86 -24.00 -22.39
C ALA A 71 7.37 -24.55 -21.04
N ILE A 72 7.51 -23.77 -19.96
CA ILE A 72 6.96 -24.09 -18.63
C ILE A 72 5.46 -24.37 -18.72
N SER A 73 4.69 -23.51 -19.40
CA SER A 73 3.25 -23.73 -19.61
C SER A 73 2.98 -25.09 -20.23
N LYS A 74 3.53 -25.34 -21.43
CA LYS A 74 3.34 -26.59 -22.18
C LYS A 74 3.70 -27.83 -21.35
N THR A 75 4.82 -27.81 -20.64
CA THR A 75 5.24 -28.94 -19.80
C THR A 75 4.35 -29.17 -18.58
N LEU A 76 3.66 -28.14 -18.08
CA LEU A 76 2.71 -28.27 -16.98
C LEU A 76 1.29 -28.61 -17.50
N ASP A 77 0.93 -28.18 -18.70
CA ASP A 77 -0.31 -28.54 -19.41
C ASP A 77 -0.40 -30.07 -19.65
N GLU A 78 0.74 -30.75 -19.79
CA GLU A 78 0.83 -32.24 -19.81
C GLU A 78 0.39 -32.90 -18.47
N TYR A 79 0.36 -32.16 -17.36
CA TYR A 79 0.08 -32.67 -16.01
C TYR A 79 -0.99 -31.83 -15.27
N PRO A 80 -2.24 -31.78 -15.78
CA PRO A 80 -3.29 -30.90 -15.23
C PRO A 80 -3.64 -31.19 -13.77
N ARG A 81 -3.48 -32.45 -13.29
CA ARG A 81 -3.65 -32.80 -11.87
C ARG A 81 -2.62 -32.12 -10.97
N VAL A 82 -1.36 -32.03 -11.41
CA VAL A 82 -0.29 -31.35 -10.66
C VAL A 82 -0.61 -29.87 -10.54
N LEU A 83 -0.91 -29.22 -11.66
CA LEU A 83 -1.32 -27.81 -11.71
C LEU A 83 -2.51 -27.54 -10.78
N ALA A 84 -3.57 -28.33 -10.87
CA ALA A 84 -4.77 -28.13 -10.08
C ALA A 84 -4.53 -28.33 -8.57
N CYS A 85 -3.71 -29.32 -8.16
CA CYS A 85 -3.27 -29.44 -6.76
C CYS A 85 -2.40 -28.25 -6.30
N CYS A 86 -1.49 -27.77 -7.14
CA CYS A 86 -0.67 -26.59 -6.85
C CYS A 86 -1.55 -25.35 -6.66
N LEU A 87 -2.48 -25.10 -7.57
CA LEU A 87 -3.41 -23.97 -7.55
C LEU A 87 -4.38 -24.03 -6.35
N ALA A 88 -4.86 -25.23 -5.99
CA ALA A 88 -5.67 -25.45 -4.79
C ALA A 88 -4.92 -25.04 -3.50
N SER A 89 -3.61 -25.31 -3.42
CA SER A 89 -2.80 -24.94 -2.26
C SER A 89 -2.71 -23.42 -2.05
N VAL A 90 -2.77 -22.63 -3.14
CA VAL A 90 -2.69 -21.15 -3.09
C VAL A 90 -3.86 -20.54 -2.32
N GLN A 91 -4.99 -21.23 -2.25
CA GLN A 91 -6.20 -20.72 -1.62
C GLN A 91 -6.19 -20.77 -0.09
N LYS A 92 -5.43 -21.70 0.51
CA LYS A 92 -5.55 -22.07 1.94
C LYS A 92 -4.57 -21.35 2.88
N GLY A 93 -3.85 -20.32 2.43
CA GLY A 93 -2.84 -19.65 3.25
C GLY A 93 -2.74 -18.12 3.06
N ARG A 94 -1.67 -17.52 3.63
CA ARG A 94 -1.26 -16.10 3.45
C ARG A 94 -1.12 -15.69 1.98
N GLU A 95 -1.10 -16.66 1.09
CA GLU A 95 -0.74 -16.55 -0.30
C GLU A 95 -1.94 -16.23 -1.21
N ARG A 96 -3.18 -16.30 -0.69
CA ARG A 96 -4.31 -15.57 -1.29
C ARG A 96 -3.97 -14.07 -1.40
N GLN A 97 -3.27 -13.53 -0.41
CA GLN A 97 -2.77 -12.15 -0.41
C GLN A 97 -1.60 -11.94 -1.40
N LEU A 98 -0.87 -13.02 -1.75
CA LEU A 98 0.11 -12.98 -2.85
C LEU A 98 -0.60 -12.97 -4.21
N LEU A 99 -1.59 -13.84 -4.46
CA LEU A 99 -2.43 -13.74 -5.67
C LEU A 99 -3.05 -12.34 -5.80
N LEU A 100 -3.71 -11.85 -4.75
CA LEU A 100 -4.32 -10.51 -4.74
C LEU A 100 -3.28 -9.38 -4.95
N SER A 101 -2.04 -9.54 -4.48
CA SER A 101 -0.97 -8.56 -4.75
C SER A 101 -0.30 -8.73 -6.12
N PHE A 102 -0.39 -9.91 -6.73
CA PHE A 102 0.02 -10.18 -8.12
C PHE A 102 -1.01 -9.70 -9.15
N PHE A 103 -2.31 -9.68 -8.80
CA PHE A 103 -3.39 -9.12 -9.64
C PHE A 103 -3.65 -7.63 -9.38
N GLY A 104 -3.07 -7.06 -8.32
CA GLY A 104 -2.96 -5.62 -8.10
C GLY A 104 -4.28 -4.88 -7.86
N ASN A 105 -4.62 -4.66 -6.58
CA ASN A 105 -5.77 -3.86 -6.13
C ASN A 105 -5.77 -2.35 -6.54
N ASP A 106 -4.95 -1.92 -7.50
CA ASP A 106 -4.59 -0.50 -7.67
C ASP A 106 -4.65 -0.03 -9.14
N ASP A 107 -5.86 0.39 -9.52
CA ASP A 107 -6.29 1.36 -10.55
C ASP A 107 -5.87 1.21 -12.04
N ASP A 108 -4.64 0.82 -12.38
CA ASP A 108 -4.15 0.92 -13.78
C ASP A 108 -4.01 -0.44 -14.51
N ASP A 109 -3.69 -1.51 -13.79
CA ASP A 109 -3.71 -2.91 -14.28
C ASP A 109 -4.52 -3.82 -13.33
N ALA A 110 -5.42 -3.21 -12.54
CA ALA A 110 -6.39 -3.95 -11.75
C ALA A 110 -7.24 -4.81 -12.70
N MET A 111 -7.07 -6.12 -12.62
CA MET A 111 -7.91 -7.06 -13.33
C MET A 111 -9.37 -6.72 -12.98
N GLN A 112 -10.24 -6.57 -13.99
CA GLN A 112 -11.65 -6.26 -13.73
C GLN A 112 -12.15 -7.24 -12.65
N PRO A 113 -12.80 -6.76 -11.57
CA PRO A 113 -13.10 -7.62 -10.42
C PRO A 113 -14.01 -8.80 -10.78
N GLU A 114 -14.71 -8.70 -11.91
CA GLU A 114 -15.45 -9.79 -12.58
C GLU A 114 -14.54 -10.93 -13.09
N ILE A 115 -13.42 -10.59 -13.73
CA ILE A 115 -12.42 -11.57 -14.22
C ILE A 115 -11.66 -12.16 -13.03
N GLU A 116 -11.33 -11.37 -12.01
CA GLU A 116 -10.75 -11.87 -10.76
C GLU A 116 -11.68 -12.85 -10.04
N ALA A 117 -12.95 -12.46 -9.86
CA ALA A 117 -13.98 -13.34 -9.31
C ALA A 117 -14.18 -14.61 -10.17
N ARG A 118 -14.05 -14.52 -11.50
CA ARG A 118 -14.16 -15.67 -12.40
C ARG A 118 -12.97 -16.62 -12.26
N ILE A 119 -11.73 -16.12 -12.29
CA ILE A 119 -10.52 -16.94 -12.07
C ILE A 119 -10.55 -17.55 -10.66
N LEU A 120 -10.92 -16.79 -9.63
CA LEU A 120 -11.05 -17.34 -8.26
C LEU A 120 -12.10 -18.45 -8.18
N LYS A 121 -13.28 -18.30 -8.81
CA LYS A 121 -14.30 -19.36 -8.89
C LYS A 121 -13.79 -20.61 -9.61
N LEU A 122 -13.09 -20.45 -10.73
CA LEU A 122 -12.51 -21.58 -11.47
C LEU A 122 -11.45 -22.31 -10.63
N VAL A 123 -10.57 -21.57 -9.96
CA VAL A 123 -9.57 -22.15 -9.05
C VAL A 123 -10.22 -22.79 -7.81
N GLN A 124 -11.39 -22.31 -7.36
CA GLN A 124 -12.17 -22.92 -6.28
C GLN A 124 -12.89 -24.21 -6.69
N ALA A 125 -13.28 -24.36 -7.96
CA ALA A 125 -13.96 -25.56 -8.47
C ALA A 125 -12.98 -26.71 -8.82
N LEU A 126 -11.71 -26.41 -9.10
CA LEU A 126 -10.69 -27.40 -9.46
C LEU A 126 -10.50 -28.56 -8.46
N PRO A 127 -10.49 -28.37 -7.11
CA PRO A 127 -10.31 -29.46 -6.16
C PRO A 127 -11.48 -30.46 -6.18
N ASP A 128 -12.72 -29.96 -6.18
CA ASP A 128 -13.92 -30.81 -6.12
C ASP A 128 -14.11 -31.59 -7.44
N GLN A 129 -13.73 -30.99 -8.58
CA GLN A 129 -13.71 -31.66 -9.88
C GLN A 129 -12.60 -32.73 -9.98
N LEU A 130 -11.44 -32.55 -9.32
CA LEU A 130 -10.37 -33.56 -9.25
C LEU A 130 -10.75 -34.80 -8.44
N GLU A 131 -11.64 -34.67 -7.44
CA GLU A 131 -12.12 -35.81 -6.65
C GLU A 131 -13.25 -36.57 -7.36
N SER A 132 -13.92 -35.94 -8.33
CA SER A 132 -15.14 -36.44 -8.96
C SER A 132 -14.94 -37.23 -10.27
N GLY A 133 -13.74 -37.24 -10.88
CA GLY A 133 -13.51 -38.00 -12.12
C GLY A 133 -12.08 -37.97 -12.66
N ASP A 134 -11.77 -38.88 -13.59
CA ASP A 134 -10.40 -39.04 -14.12
C ASP A 134 -10.00 -38.02 -15.22
N GLY A 135 -10.94 -37.22 -15.72
CA GLY A 135 -10.75 -36.30 -16.86
C GLY A 135 -10.02 -34.99 -16.54
N VAL A 136 -9.71 -34.23 -17.60
CA VAL A 136 -9.29 -32.82 -17.47
C VAL A 136 -10.51 -32.00 -17.02
N PRO A 137 -10.44 -31.23 -15.91
CA PRO A 137 -11.58 -30.44 -15.45
C PRO A 137 -12.00 -29.39 -16.49
N GLU A 138 -13.29 -29.19 -16.74
CA GLU A 138 -13.76 -28.13 -17.67
C GLU A 138 -13.26 -26.74 -17.25
N ALA A 139 -13.15 -26.50 -15.94
CA ALA A 139 -12.57 -25.29 -15.38
C ALA A 139 -11.10 -25.06 -15.79
N PHE A 140 -10.34 -26.11 -16.12
CA PHE A 140 -8.98 -26.01 -16.63
C PHE A 140 -8.95 -25.50 -18.08
N THR A 141 -9.88 -25.96 -18.92
CA THR A 141 -10.03 -25.48 -20.31
C THR A 141 -10.49 -24.02 -20.35
N GLU A 142 -11.39 -23.60 -19.45
CA GLU A 142 -11.76 -22.18 -19.30
C GLU A 142 -10.60 -21.32 -18.76
N LEU A 143 -9.78 -21.85 -17.84
CA LEU A 143 -8.56 -21.19 -17.39
C LEU A 143 -7.55 -21.01 -18.53
N GLN A 144 -7.34 -22.03 -19.38
CA GLN A 144 -6.46 -21.93 -20.55
C GLN A 144 -6.90 -20.84 -21.54
N GLN A 145 -8.21 -20.59 -21.69
CA GLN A 145 -8.74 -19.50 -22.52
C GLN A 145 -8.49 -18.10 -21.92
N CYS A 146 -8.14 -18.01 -20.63
CA CYS A 146 -7.72 -16.75 -19.97
C CYS A 146 -6.22 -16.47 -20.19
N CYS A 147 -5.76 -16.55 -21.44
CA CYS A 147 -4.37 -16.75 -21.87
C CYS A 147 -3.31 -15.77 -21.33
N GLN A 148 -3.70 -14.57 -20.89
CA GLN A 148 -2.73 -13.56 -20.42
C GLN A 148 -2.25 -13.79 -18.98
N TRP A 149 -3.03 -14.49 -18.15
CA TRP A 149 -2.76 -14.65 -16.71
C TRP A 149 -2.29 -16.06 -16.34
N THR A 150 -2.56 -17.05 -17.19
CA THR A 150 -2.10 -18.44 -17.04
C THR A 150 -0.58 -18.51 -16.89
N SER A 151 0.19 -17.89 -17.78
CA SER A 151 1.66 -17.89 -17.73
C SER A 151 2.27 -17.20 -16.50
N ARG A 152 1.47 -16.62 -15.60
CA ARG A 152 1.89 -16.12 -14.28
C ARG A 152 1.51 -17.12 -13.17
N LEU A 153 0.26 -17.60 -13.18
CA LEU A 153 -0.22 -18.68 -12.31
C LEU A 153 0.66 -19.95 -12.40
N TYR A 154 1.10 -20.31 -13.60
CA TYR A 154 1.93 -21.49 -13.85
C TYR A 154 3.36 -21.32 -13.32
N VAL A 155 3.91 -20.10 -13.34
CA VAL A 155 5.21 -19.79 -12.72
C VAL A 155 5.11 -19.87 -11.19
N THR A 156 4.04 -19.35 -10.60
CA THR A 156 3.79 -19.48 -9.14
C THR A 156 3.55 -20.94 -8.73
N ALA A 157 2.87 -21.74 -9.55
CA ALA A 157 2.72 -23.18 -9.33
C ALA A 157 4.08 -23.90 -9.41
N LEU A 158 4.92 -23.52 -10.38
CA LEU A 158 6.28 -24.04 -10.53
C LEU A 158 7.18 -23.71 -9.34
N GLU A 159 7.19 -22.46 -8.85
CA GLU A 159 8.00 -22.09 -7.68
C GLU A 159 7.64 -22.96 -6.46
N ARG A 160 6.35 -23.20 -6.21
CA ARG A 160 5.89 -24.12 -5.14
C ARG A 160 6.26 -25.58 -5.34
N LEU A 161 6.25 -26.07 -6.60
CA LEU A 161 6.67 -27.43 -6.91
C LEU A 161 8.11 -27.70 -6.50
N PHE A 162 8.97 -26.67 -6.58
CA PHE A 162 10.35 -26.74 -6.11
C PHE A 162 10.50 -26.45 -4.61
N ASP A 163 9.77 -25.48 -4.06
CA ASP A 163 10.00 -24.99 -2.69
C ASP A 163 9.33 -25.86 -1.61
N ASN A 164 8.12 -26.39 -1.87
CA ASN A 164 7.27 -27.02 -0.83
C ASN A 164 7.08 -28.54 -0.98
N GLY A 165 7.54 -29.17 -2.07
CA GLY A 165 7.60 -30.63 -2.25
C GLY A 165 6.34 -31.40 -1.81
N TYR A 166 5.26 -31.32 -2.58
CA TYR A 166 3.92 -31.77 -2.17
C TYR A 166 3.82 -33.24 -1.73
N PRO A 167 3.36 -33.54 -0.49
CA PRO A 167 3.23 -34.91 0.01
C PRO A 167 1.93 -35.64 -0.42
N ASN A 168 0.92 -34.92 -0.92
CA ASN A 168 -0.43 -35.47 -1.18
C ASN A 168 -0.75 -35.72 -2.67
N LEU A 169 0.24 -35.70 -3.56
CA LEU A 169 0.03 -35.99 -4.98
C LEU A 169 -0.10 -37.50 -5.21
N LYS A 170 -1.24 -37.95 -5.77
CA LYS A 170 -1.45 -39.32 -6.28
C LYS A 170 -0.65 -39.55 -7.58
N MET A 171 0.67 -39.36 -7.54
CA MET A 171 1.61 -39.62 -8.63
C MET A 171 2.77 -40.48 -8.13
N SER A 172 3.38 -41.25 -9.02
CA SER A 172 4.62 -41.97 -8.66
C SER A 172 5.74 -40.95 -8.41
N PRO A 173 6.60 -41.17 -7.39
CA PRO A 173 7.76 -40.30 -7.14
C PRO A 173 8.68 -40.17 -8.36
N GLN A 174 8.74 -41.19 -9.20
CA GLN A 174 9.49 -41.21 -10.47
C GLN A 174 8.92 -40.23 -11.50
N ALA A 175 7.59 -40.18 -11.69
CA ALA A 175 6.96 -39.25 -12.63
C ALA A 175 7.11 -37.78 -12.16
N MET A 176 7.06 -37.54 -10.84
CA MET A 176 7.35 -36.22 -10.27
C MET A 176 8.81 -35.81 -10.48
N ALA A 177 9.76 -36.73 -10.26
CA ALA A 177 11.18 -36.46 -10.50
C ALA A 177 11.46 -36.11 -11.98
N GLN A 178 10.87 -36.85 -12.92
CA GLN A 178 10.97 -36.57 -14.37
C GLN A 178 10.36 -35.22 -14.75
N LEU A 179 9.22 -34.83 -14.17
CA LEU A 179 8.62 -33.51 -14.38
C LEU A 179 9.55 -32.40 -13.87
N LEU A 180 10.07 -32.51 -12.65
CA LEU A 180 11.00 -31.54 -12.09
C LEU A 180 12.30 -31.45 -12.90
N GLU A 181 12.81 -32.56 -13.41
CA GLU A 181 13.99 -32.60 -14.29
C GLU A 181 13.74 -31.88 -15.63
N ARG A 182 12.56 -32.07 -16.25
CA ARG A 182 12.15 -31.31 -17.45
C ARG A 182 11.94 -29.81 -17.18
N LEU A 183 11.46 -29.45 -15.98
CA LEU A 183 11.19 -28.04 -15.61
C LEU A 183 12.43 -27.25 -15.22
N LYS A 184 13.47 -27.88 -14.63
CA LYS A 184 14.73 -27.23 -14.23
C LYS A 184 15.36 -26.35 -15.30
N PRO A 185 15.66 -26.84 -16.53
CA PRO A 185 16.34 -26.02 -17.54
C PRO A 185 15.49 -24.81 -17.95
N HIS A 186 14.17 -24.97 -18.10
CA HIS A 186 13.28 -23.86 -18.43
C HIS A 186 13.17 -22.82 -17.29
N ARG A 187 13.14 -23.27 -16.02
CA ARG A 187 13.20 -22.39 -14.84
C ARG A 187 14.51 -21.59 -14.81
N GLU A 188 15.64 -22.24 -15.05
CA GLU A 188 16.94 -21.56 -15.11
C GLU A 188 17.03 -20.56 -16.26
N GLN A 189 16.57 -20.92 -17.46
CA GLN A 189 16.53 -20.02 -18.61
C GLN A 189 15.65 -18.80 -18.33
N MET A 190 14.47 -19.01 -17.74
CA MET A 190 13.56 -17.93 -17.32
C MET A 190 14.23 -16.95 -16.35
N TYR A 191 14.89 -17.42 -15.29
CA TYR A 191 15.58 -16.51 -14.37
C TYR A 191 16.82 -15.86 -14.99
N LYS A 192 17.61 -16.57 -15.81
CA LYS A 192 18.78 -15.99 -16.50
C LYS A 192 18.36 -14.85 -17.44
N ALA A 193 17.29 -15.04 -18.21
CA ALA A 193 16.73 -14.00 -19.08
C ALA A 193 16.14 -12.83 -18.29
N LYS A 194 15.32 -13.10 -17.26
CA LYS A 194 14.74 -12.08 -16.37
C LYS A 194 15.83 -11.23 -15.70
N ASN A 195 16.80 -11.87 -15.06
CA ASN A 195 17.86 -11.18 -14.31
C ASN A 195 18.71 -10.32 -15.24
N ALA A 196 19.13 -10.85 -16.39
CA ALA A 196 19.90 -10.08 -17.37
C ALA A 196 19.16 -8.82 -17.85
N LEU A 197 17.86 -8.93 -18.14
CA LEU A 197 17.06 -7.78 -18.59
C LEU A 197 16.82 -6.74 -17.47
N VAL A 198 16.67 -7.19 -16.21
CA VAL A 198 16.61 -6.31 -15.03
C VAL A 198 17.94 -5.61 -14.78
N GLU A 199 19.04 -6.37 -14.69
CA GLU A 199 20.40 -5.89 -14.42
C GLU A 199 20.85 -4.82 -15.42
N GLY A 200 20.67 -5.07 -16.73
CA GLY A 200 20.98 -4.09 -17.77
C GLY A 200 20.17 -2.79 -17.69
N ASN A 201 19.04 -2.79 -16.96
CA ASN A 201 18.14 -1.66 -16.81
C ASN A 201 18.15 -1.01 -15.42
N LEU A 202 18.93 -1.46 -14.44
CA LEU A 202 18.98 -0.82 -13.10
C LEU A 202 19.40 0.67 -13.16
N ARG A 203 20.23 1.05 -14.15
CA ARG A 203 20.66 2.44 -14.37
C ARG A 203 19.49 3.35 -14.80
N LEU A 204 18.47 2.81 -15.46
CA LEU A 204 17.22 3.52 -15.79
C LEU A 204 16.44 3.85 -14.50
N VAL A 205 16.39 2.92 -13.55
CA VAL A 205 15.71 3.10 -12.25
C VAL A 205 16.36 4.25 -11.49
N VAL A 206 17.69 4.23 -11.32
CA VAL A 206 18.44 5.32 -10.64
C VAL A 206 18.17 6.68 -11.28
N ARG A 207 18.16 6.76 -12.62
CA ARG A 207 17.87 8.01 -13.35
C ARG A 207 16.46 8.52 -13.04
N ILE A 208 15.47 7.64 -12.94
CA ILE A 208 14.09 8.02 -12.62
C ILE A 208 13.95 8.37 -11.14
N ALA A 209 14.46 7.54 -10.22
CA ALA A 209 14.40 7.77 -8.78
C ALA A 209 14.98 9.14 -8.36
N ARG A 210 16.02 9.61 -9.05
CA ARG A 210 16.59 10.95 -8.86
C ARG A 210 15.61 12.11 -9.06
N SER A 211 14.60 12.00 -9.96
CA SER A 211 13.58 13.06 -10.08
C SER A 211 12.54 13.04 -8.94
N TYR A 212 12.55 12.00 -8.10
CA TYR A 212 11.70 11.84 -6.91
C TYR A 212 12.48 11.99 -5.60
N ALA A 213 13.78 12.32 -5.65
CA ALA A 213 14.64 12.53 -4.49
C ALA A 213 14.16 13.72 -3.64
N CYS A 214 13.21 13.44 -2.75
CA CYS A 214 12.57 14.37 -1.84
C CYS A 214 12.88 13.98 -0.40
N ARG A 215 12.84 14.94 0.53
CA ARG A 215 13.10 14.74 1.99
C ARG A 215 12.21 13.68 2.68
N ALA A 216 11.23 13.13 1.98
CA ALA A 216 10.29 12.12 2.47
C ALA A 216 10.85 10.69 2.54
N MET A 217 11.84 10.35 1.71
CA MET A 217 12.37 8.97 1.58
C MET A 217 13.80 8.99 1.04
N THR A 218 14.64 7.99 1.36
CA THR A 218 16.03 7.94 0.89
C THR A 218 16.10 7.62 -0.61
N ILE A 219 17.25 7.90 -1.25
CA ILE A 219 17.43 7.56 -2.67
C ILE A 219 17.56 6.05 -2.86
N GLU A 220 18.13 5.35 -1.88
CA GLU A 220 18.20 3.88 -1.81
C GLU A 220 16.80 3.27 -1.81
N ASP A 221 15.91 3.70 -0.91
CA ASP A 221 14.53 3.20 -0.82
C ASP A 221 13.75 3.48 -2.11
N LEU A 222 13.88 4.69 -2.67
CA LEU A 222 13.31 5.06 -3.97
C LEU A 222 13.80 4.16 -5.10
N VAL A 223 15.09 3.79 -5.10
CA VAL A 223 15.66 2.87 -6.08
C VAL A 223 15.16 1.45 -5.87
N GLN A 224 15.04 0.95 -4.64
CA GLN A 224 14.51 -0.42 -4.41
C GLN A 224 13.05 -0.55 -4.84
N GLU A 225 12.21 0.44 -4.52
CA GLU A 225 10.82 0.47 -4.97
C GLU A 225 10.72 0.62 -6.49
N GLY A 226 11.62 1.41 -7.09
CA GLY A 226 11.78 1.47 -8.53
C GLY A 226 12.24 0.15 -9.16
N ASN A 227 13.08 -0.63 -8.49
CA ASN A 227 13.52 -1.96 -8.94
C ASN A 227 12.36 -2.97 -8.89
N ILE A 228 11.49 -2.89 -7.87
CA ILE A 228 10.23 -3.66 -7.82
C ILE A 228 9.33 -3.28 -9.01
N GLY A 229 9.22 -1.98 -9.34
CA GLY A 229 8.55 -1.50 -10.55
C GLY A 229 9.17 -2.05 -11.85
N LEU A 230 10.49 -2.08 -11.96
CA LEU A 230 11.21 -2.63 -13.10
C LEU A 230 10.98 -4.14 -13.26
N MET A 231 11.02 -4.92 -12.18
CA MET A 231 10.72 -6.35 -12.22
C MET A 231 9.29 -6.63 -12.70
N ARG A 232 8.30 -5.83 -12.26
CA ARG A 232 6.92 -5.89 -12.77
C ARG A 232 6.84 -5.51 -14.26
N ALA A 233 7.62 -4.54 -14.72
CA ALA A 233 7.69 -4.21 -16.13
C ALA A 233 8.21 -5.39 -16.98
N VAL A 234 9.30 -6.04 -16.55
CA VAL A 234 9.86 -7.23 -17.24
C VAL A 234 8.83 -8.36 -17.35
N GLU A 235 8.05 -8.61 -16.28
CA GLU A 235 7.05 -9.69 -16.26
C GLU A 235 5.87 -9.49 -17.21
N HIS A 236 5.57 -8.25 -17.59
CA HIS A 236 4.46 -7.86 -18.46
C HIS A 236 4.93 -7.24 -19.79
N PHE A 237 6.22 -7.30 -20.13
CA PHE A 237 6.72 -6.70 -21.36
C PHE A 237 6.46 -7.60 -22.57
N ASP A 238 5.73 -7.06 -23.54
CA ASP A 238 5.35 -7.71 -24.79
C ASP A 238 6.28 -7.23 -25.92
N ALA A 239 7.29 -8.04 -26.24
CA ALA A 239 8.27 -7.76 -27.29
C ALA A 239 7.63 -7.60 -28.69
N SER A 240 6.48 -8.25 -28.94
CA SER A 240 5.81 -8.24 -30.25
C SER A 240 5.37 -6.84 -30.69
N ARG A 241 5.16 -5.92 -29.73
CA ARG A 241 4.69 -4.54 -29.98
C ARG A 241 5.80 -3.59 -30.45
N LYS A 242 7.07 -4.05 -30.51
CA LYS A 242 8.23 -3.29 -31.02
C LYS A 242 8.47 -1.93 -30.35
N HIS A 243 7.98 -1.74 -29.13
CA HIS A 243 8.26 -0.55 -28.31
C HIS A 243 9.59 -0.71 -27.55
N LYS A 244 10.29 0.40 -27.30
CA LYS A 244 11.52 0.37 -26.50
C LYS A 244 11.20 0.02 -25.06
N PHE A 245 11.88 -0.98 -24.49
CA PHE A 245 11.65 -1.43 -23.13
C PHE A 245 11.74 -0.28 -22.11
N CYS A 246 12.75 0.58 -22.22
CA CYS A 246 12.91 1.75 -21.35
C CYS A 246 11.73 2.75 -21.35
N THR A 247 10.92 2.81 -22.43
CA THR A 247 9.73 3.66 -22.48
C THR A 247 8.58 3.05 -21.67
N TYR A 248 8.42 1.73 -21.77
CA TYR A 248 7.42 0.95 -21.02
C TYR A 248 7.78 0.85 -19.54
N ALA A 249 9.00 0.40 -19.21
CA ALA A 249 9.49 0.31 -17.85
C ALA A 249 9.47 1.68 -17.13
N GLY A 250 9.70 2.78 -17.85
CA GLY A 250 9.63 4.14 -17.30
C GLY A 250 8.24 4.54 -16.77
N TYR A 251 7.16 3.87 -17.15
CA TYR A 251 5.85 4.02 -16.51
C TYR A 251 5.80 3.27 -15.17
N TRP A 252 6.05 1.97 -15.20
CA TRP A 252 6.05 1.08 -14.03
C TRP A 252 6.97 1.53 -12.89
N ILE A 253 8.18 1.99 -13.22
CA ILE A 253 9.14 2.52 -12.23
C ILE A 253 8.57 3.77 -11.54
N ARG A 254 7.99 4.71 -12.30
CA ARG A 254 7.37 5.92 -11.74
C ARG A 254 6.14 5.59 -10.89
N GLN A 255 5.35 4.61 -11.30
CA GLN A 255 4.16 4.17 -10.55
C GLN A 255 4.55 3.54 -9.21
N ALA A 256 5.51 2.62 -9.20
CA ALA A 256 6.00 1.99 -7.98
C ALA A 256 6.58 3.02 -6.99
N ILE A 257 7.42 3.93 -7.48
CA ILE A 257 8.00 5.03 -6.69
C ILE A 257 6.91 5.95 -6.12
N SER A 258 5.96 6.39 -6.95
CA SER A 258 4.90 7.33 -6.52
C SER A 258 3.94 6.67 -5.51
N ARG A 259 3.66 5.38 -5.68
CA ARG A 259 2.90 4.56 -4.75
C ARG A 259 3.63 4.41 -3.42
N SER A 260 4.92 4.08 -3.44
CA SER A 260 5.73 3.94 -2.22
C SER A 260 5.81 5.26 -1.44
N LEU A 261 6.08 6.37 -2.12
CA LEU A 261 6.08 7.72 -1.54
C LEU A 261 4.73 8.08 -0.90
N THR A 262 3.62 7.65 -1.49
CA THR A 262 2.27 7.83 -0.93
C THR A 262 2.02 6.95 0.30
N ASN A 263 2.57 5.72 0.30
CA ASN A 263 2.36 4.74 1.35
C ASN A 263 3.23 4.95 2.59
N PHE A 264 4.49 5.35 2.39
CA PHE A 264 5.55 5.34 3.41
C PHE A 264 6.26 6.70 3.58
N GLY A 265 6.18 7.62 2.59
CA GLY A 265 6.84 8.93 2.63
C GLY A 265 6.25 9.95 3.62
N ARG A 266 5.43 9.51 4.58
CA ARG A 266 4.83 10.33 5.64
C ARG A 266 4.76 9.51 6.93
N ALA A 267 5.09 10.14 8.06
CA ALA A 267 4.98 9.51 9.39
C ALA A 267 3.53 9.11 9.73
N ILE A 268 2.54 9.88 9.26
CA ILE A 268 1.12 9.52 9.30
C ILE A 268 0.68 9.19 7.87
N ARG A 269 0.28 7.95 7.64
CA ARG A 269 -0.21 7.45 6.35
C ARG A 269 -1.47 8.21 5.91
N VAL A 270 -1.48 8.70 4.67
CA VAL A 270 -2.64 9.38 4.06
C VAL A 270 -3.10 8.61 2.82
N PRO A 271 -4.41 8.34 2.64
CA PRO A 271 -4.96 7.73 1.43
C PRO A 271 -4.57 8.42 0.12
N ALA A 272 -4.38 7.64 -0.95
CA ALA A 272 -3.87 8.12 -2.24
C ALA A 272 -4.78 9.18 -2.90
N ASN A 273 -6.10 9.04 -2.79
CA ASN A 273 -7.07 10.01 -3.30
C ASN A 273 -6.93 11.40 -2.63
N ILE A 274 -6.61 11.45 -1.34
CA ILE A 274 -6.35 12.71 -0.62
C ILE A 274 -5.03 13.33 -1.09
N VAL A 275 -3.99 12.52 -1.31
CA VAL A 275 -2.71 13.00 -1.87
C VAL A 275 -2.89 13.55 -3.30
N TYR A 276 -3.72 12.89 -4.12
CA TYR A 276 -4.08 13.37 -5.46
C TYR A 276 -4.88 14.68 -5.43
N ASP A 277 -5.90 14.80 -4.58
CA ASP A 277 -6.67 16.04 -4.39
C ASP A 277 -5.74 17.20 -3.99
N VAL A 278 -4.78 16.96 -3.09
CA VAL A 278 -3.82 17.98 -2.65
C VAL A 278 -2.80 18.34 -3.73
N ALA A 279 -2.35 17.37 -4.54
CA ALA A 279 -1.52 17.64 -5.70
C ALA A 279 -2.27 18.41 -6.81
N ARG A 280 -3.60 18.28 -6.90
CA ARG A 280 -4.46 19.09 -7.78
C ARG A 280 -4.61 20.51 -7.25
N ILE A 281 -4.81 20.67 -5.94
CA ILE A 281 -4.82 21.97 -5.24
C ILE A 281 -3.51 22.73 -5.46
N ARG A 282 -2.35 22.11 -5.21
CA ARG A 282 -1.03 22.75 -5.38
C ARG A 282 -0.72 23.16 -6.82
N ARG A 283 -1.19 22.39 -7.83
CA ARG A 283 -1.04 22.78 -9.24
C ARG A 283 -1.88 24.01 -9.57
N CYS A 284 -3.15 24.02 -9.16
CA CYS A 284 -4.02 25.18 -9.29
C CYS A 284 -3.46 26.42 -8.58
N GLU A 285 -2.88 26.25 -7.39
CA GLU A 285 -2.22 27.30 -6.61
C GLU A 285 -1.03 27.90 -7.39
N GLN A 286 -0.17 27.05 -7.97
CA GLN A 286 0.96 27.47 -8.81
C GLN A 286 0.53 28.12 -10.13
N GLU A 287 -0.51 27.61 -10.78
CA GLU A 287 -1.06 28.15 -12.03
C GLU A 287 -1.64 29.56 -11.83
N ILE A 288 -2.39 29.78 -10.74
CA ILE A 288 -2.93 31.09 -10.41
C ILE A 288 -1.81 32.05 -9.98
N LEU A 289 -0.87 31.60 -9.13
CA LEU A 289 0.28 32.40 -8.71
C LEU A 289 1.13 32.88 -9.90
N HIS A 290 1.32 32.03 -10.92
CA HIS A 290 2.03 32.41 -12.15
C HIS A 290 1.22 33.41 -13.01
N ARG A 291 -0.11 33.33 -13.00
CA ARG A 291 -0.98 34.21 -13.81
C ARG A 291 -1.16 35.60 -13.17
N ASP A 292 -1.44 35.63 -11.87
CA ASP A 292 -1.90 36.82 -11.16
C ASP A 292 -0.82 37.44 -10.27
N GLY A 293 0.28 36.72 -9.99
CA GLY A 293 1.38 37.17 -9.12
C GLY A 293 1.11 37.05 -7.62
N GLU A 294 -0.12 36.74 -7.22
CA GLU A 294 -0.56 36.63 -5.82
C GLU A 294 -0.92 35.19 -5.42
N LEU A 295 -0.77 34.87 -4.14
CA LEU A 295 -1.18 33.58 -3.58
C LEU A 295 -2.71 33.49 -3.50
N PRO A 296 -3.36 32.52 -4.17
CA PRO A 296 -4.81 32.46 -4.24
C PRO A 296 -5.46 32.07 -2.90
N SER A 297 -6.59 32.71 -2.59
CA SER A 297 -7.45 32.30 -1.48
C SER A 297 -8.00 30.87 -1.70
N ALA A 298 -8.22 30.15 -0.60
CA ALA A 298 -8.86 28.84 -0.61
C ALA A 298 -10.24 28.85 -1.29
N GLU A 299 -10.92 30.00 -1.33
CA GLU A 299 -12.19 30.20 -2.04
C GLU A 299 -12.01 30.26 -3.56
N THR A 300 -10.98 30.96 -4.05
CA THR A 300 -10.60 31.03 -5.47
C THR A 300 -10.19 29.65 -6.01
N ILE A 301 -9.42 28.90 -5.22
CA ILE A 301 -9.05 27.50 -5.53
C ILE A 301 -10.30 26.61 -5.56
N ALA A 302 -11.21 26.76 -4.58
CA ALA A 302 -12.44 26.00 -4.49
C ALA A 302 -13.36 26.22 -5.72
N GLN A 303 -13.50 27.46 -6.18
CA GLN A 303 -14.22 27.80 -7.41
C GLN A 303 -13.57 27.17 -8.65
N THR A 304 -12.24 27.29 -8.78
CA THR A 304 -11.50 26.77 -9.94
C THR A 304 -11.55 25.24 -10.05
N LEU A 305 -11.53 24.54 -8.91
CA LEU A 305 -11.53 23.07 -8.85
C LEU A 305 -12.92 22.43 -8.66
N ASN A 306 -14.00 23.22 -8.62
CA ASN A 306 -15.37 22.78 -8.30
C ASN A 306 -15.46 21.96 -6.99
N MET A 307 -14.83 22.46 -5.93
CA MET A 307 -14.82 21.86 -4.59
C MET A 307 -15.40 22.84 -3.56
N SER A 308 -15.79 22.38 -2.37
CA SER A 308 -16.21 23.30 -1.30
C SER A 308 -14.98 23.96 -0.62
N PRO A 309 -15.06 25.24 -0.22
CA PRO A 309 -13.96 25.92 0.48
C PRO A 309 -13.70 25.35 1.89
N SER A 310 -14.66 24.62 2.47
CA SER A 310 -14.43 23.81 3.67
C SER A 310 -13.56 22.58 3.38
N ARG A 311 -13.80 21.88 2.26
CA ARG A 311 -12.99 20.72 1.84
C ARG A 311 -11.57 21.11 1.49
N VAL A 312 -11.35 22.22 0.77
CA VAL A 312 -9.98 22.70 0.46
C VAL A 312 -9.18 22.97 1.74
N ARG A 313 -9.78 23.69 2.71
CA ARG A 313 -9.14 23.96 4.02
C ARG A 313 -8.87 22.67 4.81
N ALA A 314 -9.80 21.71 4.80
CA ALA A 314 -9.62 20.42 5.47
C ALA A 314 -8.45 19.62 4.86
N LEU A 315 -8.37 19.54 3.52
CA LEU A 315 -7.30 18.84 2.79
C LEU A 315 -5.92 19.48 3.02
N MET A 316 -5.84 20.82 3.02
CA MET A 316 -4.62 21.55 3.38
C MET A 316 -4.18 21.24 4.82
N LYS A 317 -5.11 21.22 5.79
CA LYS A 317 -4.81 20.87 7.19
C LYS A 317 -4.34 19.41 7.33
N MET A 318 -5.02 18.46 6.67
CA MET A 318 -4.68 17.02 6.71
C MET A 318 -3.31 16.69 6.12
N THR A 319 -2.72 17.57 5.31
CA THR A 319 -1.43 17.29 4.64
C THR A 319 -0.23 18.00 5.25
N GLN A 320 -0.41 18.70 6.37
CA GLN A 320 0.66 19.18 7.24
C GLN A 320 1.51 17.99 7.73
N GLN A 321 2.83 18.16 7.75
CA GLN A 321 3.75 17.15 8.29
C GLN A 321 3.95 17.40 9.78
N PRO A 322 4.08 16.35 10.62
CA PRO A 322 4.45 16.53 12.02
C PRO A 322 5.86 17.14 12.13
N ILE A 323 6.05 17.90 13.20
CA ILE A 323 7.32 18.57 13.55
C ILE A 323 8.03 17.70 14.61
N SER A 324 9.36 17.68 14.61
CA SER A 324 10.12 16.97 15.65
C SER A 324 9.96 17.65 17.01
N LEU A 325 9.69 16.88 18.07
CA LEU A 325 9.62 17.40 19.44
C LEU A 325 10.95 17.98 19.94
N GLN A 326 12.07 17.49 19.37
CA GLN A 326 13.43 17.98 19.61
C GLN A 326 13.81 19.19 18.76
N SER A 327 12.90 19.72 17.94
CA SER A 327 13.17 20.99 17.26
C SER A 327 13.07 22.14 18.26
N ILE A 328 14.04 23.05 18.17
CA ILE A 328 14.12 24.23 19.03
C ILE A 328 13.02 25.21 18.61
N SER A 329 12.22 25.66 19.56
CA SER A 329 11.20 26.70 19.39
C SER A 329 11.84 28.09 19.32
N SER A 330 11.04 29.13 19.01
CA SER A 330 11.52 30.52 19.01
C SER A 330 12.05 30.99 20.38
N ASP A 331 11.62 30.33 21.46
CA ASP A 331 12.00 30.65 22.85
C ASP A 331 13.20 29.81 23.35
N GLU A 332 14.03 29.30 22.43
CA GLU A 332 15.23 28.47 22.66
C GLU A 332 15.00 27.11 23.38
N ARG A 333 13.76 26.80 23.78
CA ARG A 333 13.36 25.50 24.37
C ARG A 333 12.88 24.51 23.32
N ASN A 334 13.00 23.22 23.62
CA ASN A 334 12.42 22.17 22.79
C ASN A 334 10.89 22.09 22.98
N TRP A 335 10.17 21.61 21.97
CA TRP A 335 8.73 21.38 22.08
C TRP A 335 8.40 20.34 23.16
N GLU A 336 9.26 19.36 23.37
CA GLU A 336 9.14 18.35 24.43
C GLU A 336 9.00 18.98 25.83
N GLU A 337 9.79 20.01 26.14
CA GLU A 337 9.76 20.73 27.43
C GLU A 337 8.56 21.69 27.56
N THR A 338 7.93 22.04 26.44
CA THR A 338 6.84 23.01 26.36
C THR A 338 5.46 22.36 26.44
N LEU A 339 5.37 21.06 26.15
CA LEU A 339 4.10 20.32 26.17
C LEU A 339 3.63 20.05 27.61
N PRO A 340 2.40 20.46 27.99
CA PRO A 340 1.85 20.10 29.30
C PRO A 340 1.67 18.58 29.42
N GLU A 341 2.02 18.02 30.57
CA GLU A 341 1.81 16.61 30.87
C GLU A 341 0.31 16.32 31.09
N SER A 342 -0.44 16.15 29.99
CA SER A 342 -1.91 16.07 29.97
C SER A 342 -2.51 14.86 30.68
N LEU A 343 -1.69 13.93 31.18
CA LEU A 343 -2.08 12.76 31.96
C LEU A 343 -1.81 12.94 33.47
N SER A 344 -1.11 14.01 33.86
CA SER A 344 -1.01 14.41 35.26
C SER A 344 -2.33 15.04 35.71
N VAL A 345 -3.21 14.22 36.31
CA VAL A 345 -4.31 14.75 37.15
C VAL A 345 -3.69 15.74 38.12
N ALA A 346 -4.12 17.00 38.07
CA ALA A 346 -3.47 18.07 38.82
C ALA A 346 -3.47 17.73 40.32
N HIS A 347 -2.47 18.17 41.09
CA HIS A 347 -2.40 17.85 42.52
C HIS A 347 -3.71 18.21 43.24
N SER A 348 -4.25 19.41 42.95
CA SER A 348 -5.56 19.87 43.41
C SER A 348 -6.78 19.05 42.96
N GLU A 349 -6.69 18.34 41.83
CA GLU A 349 -7.75 17.41 41.42
C GLU A 349 -7.65 16.08 42.17
N ARG A 350 -6.43 15.60 42.46
CA ARG A 350 -6.21 14.41 43.31
C ARG A 350 -6.68 14.68 44.75
N GLU A 351 -6.25 15.81 45.33
CA GLU A 351 -6.69 16.26 46.66
C GLU A 351 -8.22 16.29 46.75
N ARG A 352 -8.91 16.94 45.80
CA ARG A 352 -10.38 16.94 45.73
C ARG A 352 -10.98 15.54 45.59
N MET A 353 -10.36 14.65 44.83
CA MET A 353 -10.86 13.28 44.65
C MET A 353 -10.73 12.46 45.94
N ASP A 354 -9.66 12.68 46.71
CA ASP A 354 -9.43 12.06 48.01
C ASP A 354 -10.31 12.67 49.12
N GLU A 355 -10.57 13.99 49.09
CA GLU A 355 -11.61 14.63 49.91
C GLU A 355 -13.01 14.06 49.63
N ILE A 356 -13.35 13.85 48.36
CA ILE A 356 -14.63 13.24 47.94
C ILE A 356 -14.71 11.79 48.43
N ARG A 357 -13.61 11.02 48.37
CA ARG A 357 -13.54 9.66 48.92
C ARG A 357 -13.73 9.64 50.43
N ALA A 358 -13.01 10.47 51.18
CA ALA A 358 -13.15 10.55 52.63
C ALA A 358 -14.57 10.99 53.06
N SER A 359 -15.17 11.96 52.35
CA SER A 359 -16.57 12.36 52.58
C SER A 359 -17.56 11.23 52.28
N LEU A 360 -17.26 10.38 51.30
CA LEU A 360 -18.07 9.23 50.93
C LEU A 360 -17.92 8.08 51.95
N GLU A 361 -16.70 7.79 52.41
CA GLU A 361 -16.41 6.84 53.50
C GLU A 361 -17.18 7.21 54.77
N GLN A 362 -17.03 8.45 55.24
CA GLN A 362 -17.78 8.96 56.40
C GLN A 362 -19.30 8.85 56.21
N SER A 363 -19.80 9.06 54.99
CA SER A 363 -21.23 8.90 54.68
C SER A 363 -21.67 7.42 54.73
N LEU A 364 -20.83 6.50 54.28
CA LEU A 364 -21.08 5.05 54.31
C LEU A 364 -21.03 4.48 55.74
N GLU A 365 -20.17 5.01 56.61
CA GLU A 365 -20.08 4.59 58.01
C GLU A 365 -21.38 4.79 58.81
N THR A 366 -22.22 5.74 58.40
CA THR A 366 -23.53 6.01 59.03
C THR A 366 -24.64 5.04 58.61
N LEU A 367 -24.41 4.23 57.58
CA LEU A 367 -25.35 3.22 57.12
C LEU A 367 -25.18 1.91 57.91
N ASP A 368 -26.29 1.19 58.04
CA ASP A 368 -26.30 -0.17 58.57
C ASP A 368 -25.41 -1.08 57.69
N GLU A 369 -24.73 -2.06 58.27
CA GLU A 369 -23.74 -2.90 57.59
C GLU A 369 -24.26 -3.54 56.29
N ARG A 370 -25.53 -3.97 56.29
CA ARG A 370 -26.23 -4.51 55.12
C ARG A 370 -26.53 -3.46 54.03
N GLU A 371 -26.86 -2.23 54.42
CA GLU A 371 -27.11 -1.13 53.48
C GLU A 371 -25.82 -0.66 52.82
N ARG A 372 -24.74 -0.65 53.62
CA ARG A 372 -23.39 -0.30 53.20
C ARG A 372 -22.84 -1.28 52.15
N ASP A 373 -22.91 -2.58 52.41
CA ASP A 373 -22.39 -3.61 51.49
C ASP A 373 -23.17 -3.62 50.15
N ILE A 374 -24.50 -3.40 50.18
CA ILE A 374 -25.32 -3.22 48.98
C ILE A 374 -24.85 -2.01 48.15
N ILE A 375 -24.62 -0.84 48.77
CA ILE A 375 -24.17 0.36 48.04
C ILE A 375 -22.74 0.20 47.52
N ILE A 376 -21.82 -0.37 48.30
CA ILE A 376 -20.42 -0.54 47.87
C ILE A 376 -20.36 -1.45 46.63
N ARG A 377 -21.04 -2.60 46.67
CA ARG A 377 -21.06 -3.53 45.53
C ARG A 377 -21.84 -2.99 44.34
N HIS A 378 -22.99 -2.33 44.53
CA HIS A 378 -23.76 -1.84 43.39
C HIS A 378 -22.98 -0.79 42.58
N PHE A 379 -22.31 0.14 43.26
CA PHE A 379 -21.58 1.24 42.62
C PHE A 379 -20.08 0.96 42.37
N GLY A 380 -19.57 -0.22 42.75
CA GLY A 380 -18.15 -0.57 42.59
C GLY A 380 -17.20 0.30 43.41
N LEU A 381 -17.59 0.62 44.64
CA LEU A 381 -16.82 1.47 45.55
C LEU A 381 -15.73 0.63 46.26
N MET A 382 -14.74 1.30 46.86
CA MET A 382 -13.61 0.65 47.57
C MET A 382 -12.82 -0.38 46.75
N GLY A 383 -12.83 -0.26 45.41
CA GLY A 383 -12.15 -1.19 44.51
C GLY A 383 -12.89 -2.51 44.27
N GLN A 384 -14.14 -2.63 44.71
CA GLN A 384 -15.01 -3.76 44.34
C GLN A 384 -15.56 -3.58 42.92
N PRO A 385 -15.89 -4.67 42.18
CA PRO A 385 -16.61 -4.57 40.92
C PRO A 385 -18.05 -4.10 41.13
N SER A 386 -18.64 -3.42 40.15
CA SER A 386 -20.05 -3.03 40.18
C SER A 386 -20.96 -4.23 39.88
N GLU A 387 -21.79 -4.62 40.84
CA GLU A 387 -22.77 -5.71 40.74
C GLU A 387 -24.17 -5.21 40.37
N THR A 388 -24.93 -6.01 39.62
CA THR A 388 -26.32 -5.70 39.25
C THR A 388 -27.30 -5.98 40.40
N LEU A 389 -28.48 -5.34 40.38
CA LEU A 389 -29.54 -5.57 41.37
C LEU A 389 -30.08 -7.02 41.38
N GLU A 390 -29.85 -7.79 40.31
CA GLU A 390 -30.18 -9.22 40.22
C GLU A 390 -29.14 -10.07 40.96
N GLN A 391 -27.85 -9.85 40.70
CA GLN A 391 -26.73 -10.52 41.39
C GLN A 391 -26.73 -10.23 42.90
N LEU A 392 -26.98 -8.97 43.29
CA LEU A 392 -27.17 -8.59 44.69
C LEU A 392 -28.40 -9.28 45.29
N GLY A 393 -29.46 -9.47 44.49
CA GLY A 393 -30.69 -10.16 44.88
C GLY A 393 -30.41 -11.60 45.31
N GLU A 394 -29.68 -12.33 44.48
CA GLU A 394 -29.21 -13.69 44.76
C GLU A 394 -28.29 -13.72 45.99
N ALA A 395 -27.30 -12.82 46.08
CA ALA A 395 -26.34 -12.77 47.19
C ALA A 395 -27.00 -12.51 48.56
N PHE A 396 -28.00 -11.62 48.62
CA PHE A 396 -28.69 -11.27 49.87
C PHE A 396 -29.99 -12.03 50.12
N ASN A 397 -30.35 -12.99 49.26
CA ASN A 397 -31.64 -13.70 49.26
C ASN A 397 -32.86 -12.75 49.29
N LEU A 398 -32.84 -11.73 48.43
CA LEU A 398 -33.89 -10.72 48.29
C LEU A 398 -34.33 -10.56 46.82
N SER A 399 -35.57 -10.13 46.61
CA SER A 399 -35.97 -9.63 45.29
C SER A 399 -35.18 -8.36 44.94
N SER A 400 -34.81 -8.19 43.67
CA SER A 400 -34.11 -7.00 43.16
C SER A 400 -34.85 -5.69 43.47
N GLU A 401 -36.19 -5.67 43.45
CA GLU A 401 -36.95 -4.47 43.85
C GLU A 401 -36.83 -4.19 45.36
N ARG A 402 -36.65 -5.22 46.19
CA ARG A 402 -36.40 -5.02 47.63
C ARG A 402 -35.01 -4.44 47.87
N ILE A 403 -34.01 -4.81 47.06
CA ILE A 403 -32.68 -4.20 47.11
C ILE A 403 -32.73 -2.75 46.63
N ARG A 404 -33.45 -2.47 45.53
CA ARG A 404 -33.68 -1.09 45.05
C ARG A 404 -34.37 -0.21 46.09
N GLN A 405 -35.29 -0.75 46.90
CA GLN A 405 -35.87 -0.04 48.03
C GLN A 405 -34.83 0.29 49.11
N ILE A 406 -34.00 -0.69 49.50
CA ILE A 406 -32.94 -0.51 50.50
C ILE A 406 -31.91 0.53 50.01
N GLU A 407 -31.52 0.48 48.73
CA GLU A 407 -30.66 1.47 48.08
C GLU A 407 -31.25 2.89 48.16
N MET A 408 -32.53 3.06 47.79
CA MET A 408 -33.21 4.36 47.89
C MET A 408 -33.31 4.87 49.33
N GLU A 409 -33.54 3.99 50.31
CA GLU A 409 -33.58 4.33 51.73
C GLU A 409 -32.18 4.74 52.25
N ALA A 410 -31.13 4.00 51.88
CA ALA A 410 -29.75 4.30 52.24
C ALA A 410 -29.24 5.61 51.60
N ILE A 411 -29.48 5.83 50.30
CA ILE A 411 -29.17 7.12 49.64
C ILE A 411 -29.92 8.28 50.33
N LYS A 412 -31.15 8.06 50.78
CA LYS A 412 -31.95 9.06 51.51
C LYS A 412 -31.42 9.31 52.93
N LYS A 413 -30.85 8.30 53.61
CA LYS A 413 -30.10 8.47 54.87
C LYS A 413 -28.84 9.31 54.63
N MET A 414 -27.98 8.93 53.68
CA MET A 414 -26.74 9.67 53.33
C MET A 414 -27.02 11.14 52.98
N ARG A 415 -28.08 11.43 52.21
CA ARG A 415 -28.47 12.80 51.85
C ARG A 415 -28.95 13.66 53.02
N ARG A 416 -29.49 13.05 54.09
CA ARG A 416 -29.94 13.78 55.29
C ARG A 416 -28.78 14.23 56.18
N LEU A 417 -27.63 13.57 56.11
CA LEU A 417 -26.41 13.93 56.84
C LEU A 417 -25.58 15.05 56.20
N LYS A 418 -25.79 15.35 54.91
CA LYS A 418 -25.16 16.49 54.21
C LYS A 418 -25.94 17.81 54.36
N ARG A 419 -26.83 17.91 55.36
CA ARG A 419 -27.71 19.06 55.61
C ARG A 419 -27.76 19.41 57.08
#